data_AF-A0A940P0W6-F1
#
_entry.id   AF-A0A940P0W6-F1
#
_cell.length_a   1.000
_cell.length_b   1.000
_cell.length_c   1.000
_cell.angle_alpha   90.00
_cell.angle_beta   90.00
_cell.angle_gamma   90.00
#
_symmetry.space_group_name_H-M   'P 1'
#
loop_
_entity.id
_entity.type
_entity.pdbx_description
1 polymer ?
#
loop_
_entity_poly.entity_id
_entity_poly.type
_entity_poly.pdbx_seq_one_letter_code
_entity_poly.pdbx_strand_id
1 'polypeptide(L)'
;YYEMTEEMRTRREPDGTLSYRFGVILNYLFRVDELENTLAYKMPLHKVFKKIRYMDENGNTVRPEAPNAYKFETLALDLVKLQKNCLAYEIEREKEFAPIKNKTGVDSVETARELLRRNGIAL
;
A
#
# COMPACT_ATOMS: atom_id res chain seq x y z
N TYR A 1 -5.38 6.23 1.08
CA TYR A 1 -6.28 5.91 -0.06
C TYR A 1 -7.63 5.39 0.43
N TYR A 2 -7.85 4.12 0.76
CA TYR A 2 -9.21 3.59 0.97
C TYR A 2 -9.85 3.98 2.32
N GLU A 3 -9.06 4.24 3.36
CA GLU A 3 -9.55 4.69 4.67
C GLU A 3 -9.57 6.22 4.83
N MET A 4 -9.14 6.99 3.82
CA MET A 4 -9.19 8.45 3.85
C MET A 4 -10.48 8.97 3.23
N THR A 5 -11.12 9.92 3.91
CA THR A 5 -12.27 10.68 3.38
C THR A 5 -11.83 11.58 2.22
N GLU A 6 -12.78 12.01 1.40
CA GLU A 6 -12.50 12.92 0.29
C GLU A 6 -11.97 14.28 0.77
N GLU A 7 -12.49 14.75 1.90
CA GLU A 7 -11.98 15.95 2.58
C GLU A 7 -10.50 15.80 2.92
N MET A 8 -10.07 14.70 3.55
CA MET A 8 -8.67 14.47 3.88
C MET A 8 -7.79 14.41 2.62
N ARG A 9 -8.28 13.80 1.53
CA ARG A 9 -7.51 13.66 0.28
C ARG A 9 -7.28 14.99 -0.44
N THR A 10 -8.19 15.94 -0.27
CA THR A 10 -8.18 17.22 -0.99
C THR A 10 -7.76 18.40 -0.11
N ARG A 11 -7.62 18.19 1.21
CA ARG A 11 -7.19 19.21 2.16
C ARG A 11 -5.84 19.80 1.79
N ARG A 12 -5.77 21.12 1.78
CA ARG A 12 -4.57 21.90 1.47
C ARG A 12 -4.21 22.86 2.59
N GLU A 13 -2.92 23.08 2.74
CA GLU A 13 -2.35 24.14 3.58
C GLU A 13 -2.49 25.51 2.89
N PRO A 14 -2.26 26.63 3.59
CA PRO A 14 -2.36 27.98 3.02
C PRO A 14 -1.47 28.23 1.79
N ASP A 15 -0.37 27.50 1.66
CA ASP A 15 0.55 27.56 0.52
C ASP A 15 0.10 26.71 -0.69
N GLY A 16 -1.07 26.06 -0.60
CA GLY A 16 -1.64 25.21 -1.64
C GLY A 16 -1.11 23.77 -1.64
N THR A 17 -0.12 23.44 -0.80
CA THR A 17 0.36 22.05 -0.66
C THR A 17 -0.68 21.17 0.01
N LEU A 18 -0.68 19.86 -0.27
CA LEU A 18 -1.59 18.93 0.41
C LEU A 18 -1.18 18.76 1.87
N SER A 19 -2.15 18.84 2.78
CA SER A 19 -1.94 18.57 4.22
C SER A 19 -1.43 17.14 4.46
N TYR A 20 -1.91 16.18 3.65
CA TYR A 20 -1.53 14.76 3.72
C TYR A 20 -0.75 14.34 2.47
N ARG A 21 0.40 14.99 2.22
CA ARG A 21 1.22 14.76 1.02
C ARG A 21 2.18 13.57 1.08
N PHE A 22 2.48 13.06 2.28
CA PHE A 22 3.49 12.01 2.45
C PHE A 22 2.92 10.62 2.12
N GLY A 23 3.15 10.17 0.89
CA GLY A 23 2.76 8.86 0.42
C GLY A 23 3.72 7.76 0.90
N VAL A 24 3.19 6.79 1.64
CA VAL A 24 3.96 5.62 2.10
C VAL A 24 4.21 4.65 0.94
N ILE A 25 5.48 4.31 0.70
CA ILE A 25 5.91 3.42 -0.40
C ILE A 25 6.22 1.98 0.04
N LEU A 26 5.84 1.60 1.27
CA LEU A 26 6.12 0.31 1.91
C LEU A 26 7.62 -0.01 2.06
N ASN A 27 8.44 1.03 2.25
CA ASN A 27 9.84 0.90 2.60
C ASN A 27 10.01 1.37 4.06
N TYR A 28 10.49 0.48 4.92
CA TYR A 28 10.62 0.73 6.35
C TYR A 28 11.95 0.19 6.86
N LEU A 29 12.54 0.91 7.81
CA LEU A 29 13.69 0.45 8.58
C LEU A 29 13.27 0.27 10.03
N PHE A 30 13.42 -0.94 10.55
CA PHE A 30 13.13 -1.26 11.94
C PHE A 30 14.39 -1.74 12.64
N ARG A 31 14.52 -1.43 13.93
CA ARG A 31 15.50 -2.10 14.78
C ARG A 31 14.99 -3.50 15.14
N VAL A 32 15.89 -4.47 15.13
CA VAL A 32 15.54 -5.88 15.39
C VAL A 32 15.01 -6.08 16.81
N ASP A 33 15.66 -5.46 17.81
CA ASP A 33 15.25 -5.58 19.22
C ASP A 33 13.85 -5.01 19.49
N GLU A 34 13.47 -3.92 18.82
CA GLU A 34 12.10 -3.39 18.91
C GLU A 34 11.09 -4.28 18.16
N LEU A 35 11.47 -4.90 17.03
CA LEU A 35 10.60 -5.88 16.35
C LEU A 35 10.30 -7.12 17.20
N GLU A 36 11.28 -7.62 17.94
CA GLU A 36 11.08 -8.78 18.84
C GLU A 36 9.97 -8.49 19.86
N ASN A 37 9.89 -7.27 20.38
CA ASN A 37 8.83 -6.84 21.29
C ASN A 37 7.43 -6.86 20.63
N THR A 38 7.35 -6.72 19.30
CA THR A 38 6.07 -6.74 18.56
C THR A 38 5.53 -8.15 18.32
N LEU A 39 6.35 -9.21 18.47
CA LEU A 39 5.92 -10.60 18.20
C LEU A 39 4.77 -11.06 19.11
N ALA A 40 4.69 -10.52 20.33
CA ALA A 40 3.62 -10.82 21.26
C ALA A 40 2.31 -10.07 20.94
N TYR A 41 2.33 -9.11 20.02
CA TYR A 41 1.21 -8.24 19.73
C TYR A 41 0.27 -8.84 18.67
N LYS A 42 -1.04 -8.74 18.93
CA LYS A 42 -2.07 -9.11 17.94
C LYS A 42 -2.32 -7.95 17.00
N MET A 43 -1.83 -8.06 15.77
CA MET A 43 -2.04 -7.07 14.72
C MET A 43 -3.52 -6.86 14.41
N PRO A 44 -3.96 -5.61 14.14
CA PRO A 44 -5.34 -5.35 13.76
C PRO A 44 -5.67 -6.03 12.43
N LEU A 45 -6.89 -6.57 12.32
CA LEU A 45 -7.41 -7.14 11.09
C LEU A 45 -8.20 -6.08 10.32
N HIS A 46 -7.75 -5.78 9.11
CA HIS A 46 -8.46 -4.94 8.17
C HIS A 46 -9.39 -5.81 7.34
N LYS A 47 -10.64 -5.37 7.19
CA LYS A 47 -11.65 -6.06 6.36
C LYS A 47 -11.75 -5.36 5.01
N VAL A 48 -11.67 -6.15 3.93
CA VAL A 48 -11.87 -5.65 2.57
C VAL A 48 -12.95 -6.48 1.89
N PHE A 49 -13.99 -5.80 1.41
CA PHE A 49 -15.09 -6.47 0.71
C PHE A 49 -14.70 -6.69 -0.75
N LYS A 50 -14.62 -7.95 -1.18
CA LYS A 50 -14.07 -8.34 -2.49
C LYS A 50 -15.05 -9.23 -3.27
N LYS A 51 -14.91 -9.22 -4.59
CA LYS A 51 -15.50 -10.18 -5.51
C LYS A 51 -14.64 -11.45 -5.50
N ILE A 52 -15.07 -12.46 -4.74
CA ILE A 52 -14.35 -13.73 -4.60
C ILE A 52 -15.12 -14.80 -5.38
N ARG A 53 -14.45 -15.42 -6.35
CA ARG A 53 -14.98 -16.58 -7.06
C ARG A 53 -15.26 -17.70 -6.06
N TYR A 54 -16.41 -18.34 -6.18
CA TYR A 54 -16.83 -19.43 -5.30
C TYR A 54 -17.49 -20.54 -6.12
N MET A 55 -17.71 -21.69 -5.48
CA MET A 55 -18.45 -22.80 -6.06
C MET A 55 -19.86 -22.79 -5.49
N ASP A 56 -20.88 -22.88 -6.35
CA ASP A 56 -22.28 -22.98 -5.90
C ASP A 56 -22.62 -24.40 -5.42
N GLU A 57 -23.85 -24.57 -4.94
CA GLU A 57 -24.38 -25.85 -4.45
C GLU A 57 -24.43 -26.96 -5.50
N ASN A 58 -24.39 -26.61 -6.79
CA ASN A 58 -24.41 -27.53 -7.92
C ASN A 58 -23.00 -27.87 -8.42
N GLY A 59 -21.95 -27.36 -7.76
CA GLY A 59 -20.56 -27.57 -8.14
C GLY A 59 -20.05 -26.64 -9.25
N ASN A 60 -20.83 -25.64 -9.67
CA ASN A 60 -20.41 -24.71 -10.73
C ASN A 60 -19.55 -23.59 -10.15
N THR A 61 -18.52 -23.18 -10.91
CA THR A 61 -17.71 -22.00 -10.54
C THR A 61 -18.44 -20.72 -10.90
N VAL A 62 -18.74 -19.89 -9.90
CA VAL A 62 -19.43 -18.62 -10.06
C VAL A 62 -18.43 -17.46 -9.98
N ARG A 63 -18.52 -16.54 -10.94
CA ARG A 63 -17.82 -15.25 -10.91
C ARG A 63 -18.84 -14.16 -10.53
N PRO A 64 -18.81 -13.63 -9.30
CA PRO A 64 -19.85 -12.73 -8.83
C PRO A 64 -19.76 -11.34 -9.47
N GLU A 65 -20.91 -10.72 -9.72
CA GLU A 65 -21.02 -9.37 -10.30
C GLU A 65 -20.79 -8.26 -9.28
N ALA A 66 -21.07 -8.52 -8.00
CA ALA A 66 -20.84 -7.63 -6.86
C ALA A 66 -19.93 -8.29 -5.82
N PRO A 67 -19.25 -7.53 -4.93
CA PRO A 67 -18.50 -8.13 -3.83
C PRO A 67 -19.39 -9.03 -2.97
N ASN A 68 -18.87 -10.19 -2.58
CA ASN A 68 -19.64 -11.27 -1.93
C ASN A 68 -18.94 -11.84 -0.69
N ALA A 69 -17.70 -11.46 -0.41
CA ALA A 69 -16.97 -11.96 0.76
C ALA A 69 -16.01 -10.91 1.35
N TYR A 70 -15.78 -11.00 2.65
CA TYR A 70 -14.75 -10.23 3.33
C TYR A 70 -13.42 -10.99 3.30
N LYS A 71 -12.37 -10.31 2.83
CA LYS A 71 -10.99 -10.71 3.04
C LYS A 71 -10.45 -9.98 4.26
N PHE A 72 -9.81 -10.71 5.17
CA PHE A 72 -9.13 -10.16 6.32
C PHE A 72 -7.62 -10.10 6.06
N GLU A 73 -7.00 -8.96 6.33
CA GLU A 73 -5.57 -8.74 6.10
C GLU A 73 -4.98 -7.95 7.27
N THR A 74 -3.73 -8.25 7.64
CA THR A 74 -2.90 -7.40 8.49
C THR A 74 -2.02 -6.51 7.62
N LEU A 75 -1.72 -5.28 8.04
CA LEU A 75 -0.89 -4.36 7.27
C LEU A 75 0.45 -4.14 7.96
N ALA A 76 1.54 -4.17 7.19
CA ALA A 76 2.88 -3.87 7.71
C ALA A 76 2.98 -2.46 8.32
N LEU A 77 2.17 -1.50 7.82
CA LEU A 77 2.10 -0.16 8.36
C LEU A 77 1.68 -0.13 9.84
N ASP A 78 0.86 -1.07 10.30
CA ASP A 78 0.44 -1.09 11.70
C ASP A 78 1.60 -1.41 12.65
N LEU A 79 2.69 -2.03 12.15
CA LEU A 79 3.91 -2.21 12.94
C LEU A 79 4.53 -0.87 13.32
N VAL A 80 4.40 0.16 12.48
CA VAL A 80 4.90 1.51 12.78
C VAL A 80 4.23 2.09 14.01
N LYS A 81 2.93 1.84 14.20
CA LYS A 81 2.18 2.28 15.39
C LYS A 81 2.64 1.61 16.68
N LEU A 82 3.31 0.45 16.58
CA LEU A 82 3.85 -0.29 17.72
C LEU A 82 5.26 0.17 18.10
N GLN A 83 5.91 1.00 17.27
CA GLN A 83 7.24 1.52 17.57
C GLN A 83 7.15 2.74 18.49
N LYS A 84 8.14 2.89 19.39
CA LYS A 84 8.22 4.03 20.32
C LYS A 84 8.38 5.38 19.61
N ASN A 85 9.03 5.37 18.45
CA ASN A 85 9.25 6.54 17.61
C ASN A 85 9.20 6.15 16.12
N CYS A 86 8.97 7.14 15.28
CA CYS A 86 8.95 6.99 13.83
C CYS A 86 9.59 8.23 13.20
N LEU A 87 10.65 8.03 12.42
CA LEU A 87 11.23 9.07 11.58
C LEU A 87 10.71 8.88 10.16
N ALA A 88 9.98 9.87 9.65
CA ALA A 88 9.62 9.89 8.23
C ALA A 88 10.84 10.36 7.41
N TYR A 89 11.13 9.65 6.32
CA TYR A 89 12.19 10.00 5.38
C TYR A 89 11.60 10.16 3.98
N GLU A 90 11.68 11.37 3.43
CA GLU A 90 11.21 11.69 2.10
C GLU A 90 12.29 11.38 1.06
N ILE A 91 11.86 10.88 -0.10
CA ILE A 91 12.73 10.50 -1.20
C ILE A 91 12.30 11.19 -2.49
N GLU A 92 13.21 11.23 -3.46
CA GLU A 92 12.87 11.61 -4.83
C GLU A 92 12.20 10.42 -5.52
N ARG A 93 10.88 10.52 -5.76
CA ARG A 93 10.09 9.43 -6.41
C ARG A 93 10.75 8.91 -7.67
N GLU A 94 11.25 9.81 -8.51
CA GLU A 94 11.85 9.48 -9.81
C GLU A 94 13.19 8.72 -9.69
N LYS A 95 13.78 8.65 -8.49
CA LYS A 95 15.02 7.90 -8.23
C LYS A 95 14.76 6.60 -7.46
N GLU A 96 13.76 6.58 -6.58
CA GLU A 96 13.63 5.50 -5.59
C GLU A 96 12.29 4.73 -5.64
N PHE A 97 11.33 5.11 -6.49
CA PHE A 97 10.02 4.47 -6.49
C PHE A 97 9.40 4.25 -7.88
N ALA A 98 9.51 3.01 -8.38
CA ALA A 98 8.86 2.50 -9.60
C ALA A 98 7.99 1.26 -9.30
N PRO A 99 6.76 1.43 -8.79
CA PRO A 99 5.88 0.29 -8.51
C PRO A 99 5.35 -0.35 -9.80
N ILE A 100 5.13 -1.67 -9.77
CA ILE A 100 4.46 -2.42 -10.84
C ILE A 100 3.15 -2.96 -10.27
N LYS A 101 2.04 -2.40 -10.73
CA LYS A 101 0.66 -2.69 -10.27
C LYS A 101 -0.27 -3.03 -11.44
N ASN A 102 0.00 -2.49 -12.62
CA ASN A 102 -0.83 -2.63 -13.80
C ASN A 102 -0.12 -3.40 -14.91
N LYS A 103 -0.91 -4.03 -15.79
CA LYS A 103 -0.38 -4.76 -16.96
C LYS A 103 0.35 -3.83 -17.94
N THR A 104 -0.18 -2.62 -18.13
CA THR A 104 0.33 -1.58 -19.03
C THR A 104 -0.05 -0.20 -18.49
N GLY A 105 0.64 0.86 -18.92
CA GLY A 105 0.32 2.24 -18.53
C GLY A 105 0.97 2.65 -17.21
N VAL A 106 0.34 3.54 -16.44
CA VAL A 106 0.88 4.02 -15.16
C VAL A 106 1.17 2.84 -14.22
N ASP A 107 2.30 2.88 -13.52
CA ASP A 107 2.75 1.82 -12.60
C ASP A 107 2.76 0.42 -13.27
N SER A 108 3.30 0.33 -14.49
CA SER A 108 3.52 -0.92 -15.22
C SER A 108 5.01 -1.24 -15.39
N VAL A 109 5.30 -2.43 -15.91
CA VAL A 109 6.68 -2.86 -16.23
C VAL A 109 7.37 -1.88 -17.17
N GLU A 110 6.64 -1.34 -18.15
CA GLU A 110 7.17 -0.36 -19.11
C GLU A 110 7.62 0.92 -18.40
N THR A 111 6.76 1.47 -17.53
CA THR A 111 7.10 2.69 -16.77
C THR A 111 8.23 2.48 -15.78
N ALA A 112 8.31 1.29 -15.16
CA ALA A 112 9.40 0.96 -14.25
C ALA A 112 10.75 0.86 -15.01
N ARG A 113 10.77 0.19 -16.17
CA ARG A 113 11.97 0.10 -17.02
C ARG A 113 12.43 1.47 -17.51
N GLU A 114 11.50 2.32 -17.91
CA GLU A 114 11.80 3.69 -18.31
C GLU A 114 12.46 4.47 -17.18
N LEU A 115 11.94 4.36 -15.95
CA LEU A 115 12.54 5.01 -14.79
C LEU A 115 13.96 4.49 -14.52
N LEU A 116 14.17 3.17 -14.58
CA LEU A 116 15.50 2.57 -14.38
C LEU A 116 16.50 3.08 -15.44
N ARG A 117 16.10 3.19 -16.71
CA ARG A 117 16.96 3.75 -17.77
C ARG A 117 17.31 5.22 -17.52
N ARG A 118 16.36 6.04 -17.10
CA ARG A 118 16.61 7.46 -16.73
C ARG A 118 17.61 7.59 -15.60
N ASN A 119 17.66 6.60 -14.71
CA ASN A 119 18.62 6.52 -13.61
C ASN A 119 19.93 5.79 -13.99
N GLY A 120 20.16 5.50 -15.28
CA GLY A 120 21.41 4.92 -15.78
C GLY A 120 21.60 3.44 -15.42
N ILE A 121 20.54 2.72 -15.03
CA ILE A 121 20.60 1.30 -14.68
C ILE A 121 20.54 0.46 -15.97
N ALA A 122 21.52 -0.43 -16.15
CA ALA A 122 21.52 -1.41 -17.21
C ALA A 122 20.47 -2.51 -16.93
N LEU A 123 19.63 -2.80 -17.93
CA LEU A 123 18.51 -3.76 -17.85
C LEU A 123 18.79 -5.02 -18.66
#